data_AF-A0AAD4KSL2-F1
#
_entry.id   AF-A0AAD4KSL2-F1
#
_cell.length_a   1.000
_cell.length_b   1.000
_cell.length_c   1.000
_cell.angle_alpha   90.00
_cell.angle_beta   90.00
_cell.angle_gamma   90.00
#
_symmetry.space_group_name_H-M   'P 1'
#
loop_
_entity.id
_entity.type
_entity.pdbx_description
1 polymer ?
#
loop_
_entity_poly.entity_id
_entity_poly.type
_entity_poly.pdbx_seq_one_letter_code
_entity_poly.pdbx_strand_id
1 'polypeptide(L)'
;MSTIPADTVFFDSVSRGTGNSSMVSLTYSYGITGTDFGLQRTPDLQFNVTGSCFTDYSWYTGPQDSGNIQTDGYKAYNDSSQIETITSEAQGPPYVKQVIAPISDDSASNTSFGLIVTSFGRYSFTPSNDPWYLTEHSGSNPVDYAYTISRGRPGLSCWENATWTYQGSTSATESLNSLTHGDLSSPLTQTFQQYLFQPMVLTLSGLLGRSALASSTLTVSQALNAELCSIENDISRLVNIAYLMTRNILSDSTLISPLGRDNITNLVRSADQRTVLPGADEFVVSGPDIMTLSVRDLILIPTLLGGVVCLVIIFANLPGRWRLTNDLNAVKLQKLKRKAKHQNAASESKSHEKELEVPRDEESLTTKDAIDVQ
;
A
#
# COMPACT_ATOMS: atom_id res chain seq x y z
N MET A 1 -24.01 9.81 -0.91
CA MET A 1 -22.65 9.42 -1.36
C MET A 1 -21.99 8.71 -0.20
N SER A 2 -21.62 7.43 -0.36
CA SER A 2 -20.86 6.73 0.68
C SER A 2 -19.45 7.30 0.69
N THR A 3 -18.99 7.75 1.85
CA THR A 3 -17.61 8.17 2.07
C THR A 3 -16.69 6.97 1.83
N ILE A 4 -15.75 7.09 0.88
CA ILE A 4 -14.69 6.10 0.67
C ILE A 4 -13.89 6.04 1.98
N PRO A 5 -13.74 4.87 2.62
CA PRO A 5 -12.92 4.74 3.81
C PRO A 5 -11.51 5.25 3.53
N ALA A 6 -11.01 6.13 4.41
CA ALA A 6 -9.59 6.48 4.43
C ALA A 6 -8.79 5.17 4.54
N ASP A 7 -7.64 5.11 3.86
CA ASP A 7 -6.68 4.00 3.89
C ASP A 7 -6.94 2.76 3.02
N THR A 8 -7.88 2.79 2.06
CA THR A 8 -8.10 1.63 1.19
C THR A 8 -8.26 2.01 -0.29
N VAL A 9 -7.53 1.26 -1.14
CA VAL A 9 -7.76 1.24 -2.58
C VAL A 9 -8.86 0.22 -2.84
N PHE A 10 -9.93 0.66 -3.49
CA PHE A 10 -11.05 -0.19 -3.87
C PHE A 10 -10.97 -0.51 -5.36
N PHE A 11 -11.10 -1.79 -5.70
CA PHE A 11 -11.35 -2.26 -7.06
C PHE A 11 -12.80 -2.76 -7.10
N ASP A 12 -13.68 -1.98 -7.72
CA ASP A 12 -15.13 -2.26 -7.65
C ASP A 12 -15.54 -3.44 -8.55
N SER A 13 -14.89 -3.61 -9.71
CA SER A 13 -15.16 -4.74 -10.59
C SER A 13 -14.06 -4.98 -11.61
N VAL A 14 -13.82 -6.25 -11.91
CA VAL A 14 -13.12 -6.70 -13.12
C VAL A 14 -14.14 -7.45 -13.94
N SER A 15 -14.57 -6.87 -15.06
CA SER A 15 -15.46 -7.57 -16.00
C SER A 15 -14.64 -8.10 -17.17
N ARG A 16 -14.87 -9.37 -17.54
CA ARG A 16 -14.30 -10.01 -18.72
C ARG A 16 -15.40 -10.28 -19.72
N GLY A 17 -15.32 -9.66 -20.90
CA GLY A 17 -16.25 -9.94 -22.00
C GLY A 17 -16.10 -11.36 -22.52
N THR A 18 -17.22 -12.03 -22.80
CA THR A 18 -17.27 -13.42 -23.32
C THR A 18 -17.17 -13.50 -24.86
N GLY A 19 -16.58 -12.50 -25.52
CA GLY A 19 -16.40 -12.47 -26.98
C GLY A 19 -15.03 -12.97 -27.44
N ASN A 20 -14.80 -13.04 -28.77
CA ASN A 20 -13.50 -13.39 -29.36
C ASN A 20 -12.36 -12.45 -28.93
N SER A 21 -12.68 -11.25 -28.45
CA SER A 21 -11.78 -10.34 -27.74
C SER A 21 -12.20 -10.27 -26.27
N SER A 22 -11.29 -10.68 -25.38
CA SER A 22 -11.47 -10.58 -23.92
C SER A 22 -11.36 -9.11 -23.49
N MET A 23 -12.45 -8.36 -23.64
CA MET A 23 -12.54 -7.01 -23.09
C MET A 23 -12.39 -7.08 -21.57
N VAL A 24 -11.40 -6.39 -21.01
CA VAL A 24 -11.18 -6.26 -19.58
C VAL A 24 -11.48 -4.84 -19.20
N SER A 25 -12.37 -4.63 -18.23
CA SER A 25 -12.65 -3.33 -17.63
C SER A 25 -12.36 -3.39 -16.14
N LEU A 26 -11.68 -2.37 -15.63
CA LEU A 26 -11.33 -2.19 -14.23
C LEU A 26 -11.79 -0.82 -13.76
N THR A 27 -12.41 -0.76 -12.60
CA THR A 27 -12.77 0.49 -11.92
C THR A 27 -12.05 0.55 -10.59
N TYR A 28 -11.47 1.70 -10.25
CA TYR A 28 -10.74 1.90 -9.01
C TYR A 28 -11.11 3.21 -8.32
N SER A 29 -10.97 3.24 -7.00
CA SER A 29 -11.06 4.47 -6.23
C SER A 29 -10.18 4.41 -4.98
N TYR A 30 -9.71 5.58 -4.54
CA TYR A 30 -9.00 5.73 -3.27
C TYR A 30 -9.20 7.13 -2.71
N GLY A 31 -9.12 7.26 -1.38
CA GLY A 31 -9.25 8.52 -0.66
C GLY A 31 -8.07 8.73 0.28
N ILE A 32 -7.59 9.97 0.39
CA ILE A 32 -6.49 10.38 1.28
C ILE A 32 -6.94 11.59 2.08
N THR A 33 -6.81 11.52 3.40
CA THR A 33 -7.22 12.60 4.30
C THR A 33 -6.07 13.58 4.55
N GLY A 34 -6.39 14.77 5.08
CA GLY A 34 -5.44 15.77 5.51
C GLY A 34 -4.53 15.21 6.60
N THR A 35 -5.05 14.34 7.47
CA THR A 35 -4.24 13.60 8.44
C THR A 35 -3.24 12.65 7.77
N ASP A 36 -3.61 11.98 6.67
CA ASP A 36 -2.71 11.08 5.95
C ASP A 36 -1.59 11.82 5.22
N PHE A 37 -1.87 13.04 4.76
CA PHE A 37 -0.87 13.98 4.24
C PHE A 37 0.00 14.61 5.35
N GLY A 38 -0.37 14.47 6.62
CA GLY A 38 0.32 15.08 7.75
C GLY A 38 0.01 16.57 7.94
N LEU A 39 -1.13 17.07 7.44
CA LEU A 39 -1.56 18.46 7.59
C LEU A 39 -2.00 18.75 9.03
N GLN A 40 -1.48 19.84 9.61
CA GLN A 40 -1.79 20.22 11.00
C GLN A 40 -3.07 21.05 11.11
N ARG A 41 -3.34 21.94 10.14
CA ARG A 41 -4.43 22.93 10.21
C ARG A 41 -5.73 22.49 9.54
N THR A 42 -5.62 21.64 8.51
CA THR A 42 -6.76 21.15 7.70
C THR A 42 -6.81 19.62 7.71
N PRO A 43 -6.94 18.97 8.88
CA PRO A 43 -6.94 17.51 8.99
C PRO A 43 -8.15 16.84 8.31
N ASP A 44 -9.24 17.59 8.17
CA ASP A 44 -10.51 17.18 7.55
C ASP A 44 -10.54 17.35 6.02
N LEU A 45 -9.49 17.90 5.41
CA LEU A 45 -9.31 17.91 3.96
C LEU A 45 -9.27 16.47 3.43
N GLN A 46 -9.90 16.22 2.28
CA GLN A 46 -9.89 14.89 1.66
C GLN A 46 -9.60 15.03 0.18
N PHE A 47 -8.71 14.19 -0.32
CA PHE A 47 -8.41 14.01 -1.74
C PHE A 47 -8.99 12.67 -2.19
N ASN A 48 -9.97 12.71 -3.09
CA ASN A 48 -10.67 11.53 -3.56
C ASN A 48 -10.40 11.32 -5.05
N VAL A 49 -9.95 10.13 -5.39
CA VAL A 49 -9.66 9.70 -6.77
C VAL A 49 -10.60 8.57 -7.15
N THR A 50 -11.19 8.70 -8.33
CA THR A 50 -12.00 7.66 -8.96
C THR A 50 -11.55 7.51 -10.40
N GLY A 51 -11.41 6.28 -10.88
CA GLY A 51 -10.96 6.05 -12.25
C GLY A 51 -11.50 4.74 -12.81
N SER A 52 -11.41 4.63 -14.13
CA SER A 52 -11.75 3.42 -14.85
C SER A 52 -10.82 3.24 -16.03
N CYS A 53 -10.51 1.99 -16.32
CA CYS A 53 -9.70 1.58 -17.45
C CYS A 53 -10.40 0.43 -18.19
N PHE A 54 -10.32 0.41 -19.51
CA PHE A 54 -10.78 -0.72 -20.31
C PHE A 54 -9.84 -1.00 -21.48
N THR A 55 -9.80 -2.26 -21.92
CA THR A 55 -8.99 -2.64 -23.09
C THR A 55 -9.63 -2.12 -24.38
N ASP A 56 -8.84 -1.40 -25.17
CA ASP A 56 -9.24 -0.86 -26.46
C ASP A 56 -8.41 -1.50 -27.59
N TYR A 57 -9.04 -2.42 -28.30
CA TYR A 57 -8.45 -3.13 -29.43
C TYR A 57 -8.40 -2.27 -30.70
N SER A 58 -9.15 -1.17 -30.76
CA SER A 58 -9.16 -0.29 -31.94
C SER A 58 -7.87 0.50 -32.10
N TRP A 59 -7.05 0.58 -31.04
CA TRP A 59 -5.78 1.31 -31.08
C TRP A 59 -4.73 0.59 -31.92
N TYR A 60 -4.77 -0.74 -32.02
CA TYR A 60 -3.78 -1.48 -32.80
C TYR A 60 -3.96 -1.27 -34.30
N THR A 61 -2.94 -0.75 -34.98
CA THR A 61 -2.98 -0.49 -36.43
C THR A 61 -2.30 -1.56 -37.28
N GLY A 62 -1.73 -2.58 -36.65
CA GLY A 62 -1.01 -3.66 -37.31
C GLY A 62 0.52 -3.58 -37.11
N PRO A 63 1.25 -4.58 -37.65
CA PRO A 63 2.71 -4.59 -37.65
C PRO A 63 3.28 -3.42 -38.46
N GLN A 64 4.35 -2.80 -37.95
CA GLN A 64 5.10 -1.71 -38.59
C GLN A 64 6.58 -2.08 -38.75
N ASP A 65 6.84 -3.35 -39.09
CA ASP A 65 8.18 -3.92 -39.13
C ASP A 65 9.13 -3.12 -40.04
N SER A 66 10.34 -2.85 -39.54
CA SER A 66 11.38 -2.12 -40.27
C SER A 66 12.65 -2.95 -40.33
N GLY A 67 12.83 -3.65 -41.45
CA GLY A 67 13.93 -4.61 -41.61
C GLY A 67 13.74 -5.84 -40.72
N ASN A 68 14.70 -6.11 -39.84
CA ASN A 68 14.64 -7.23 -38.91
C ASN A 68 13.98 -6.89 -37.56
N ILE A 69 13.64 -5.62 -37.34
CA ILE A 69 13.04 -5.16 -36.09
C ILE A 69 11.52 -5.32 -36.20
N GLN A 70 10.98 -6.18 -35.36
CA GLN A 70 9.54 -6.39 -35.27
C GLN A 70 8.91 -5.27 -34.42
N THR A 71 7.93 -4.56 -34.99
CA THR A 71 7.23 -3.50 -34.28
C THR A 71 5.73 -3.55 -34.48
N ASP A 72 4.99 -3.09 -33.48
CA ASP A 72 3.54 -2.92 -33.51
C ASP A 72 3.20 -1.43 -33.44
N GLY A 73 2.32 -0.98 -34.32
CA GLY A 73 1.82 0.40 -34.35
C GLY A 73 0.51 0.56 -33.57
N TYR A 74 0.40 1.68 -32.87
CA TYR A 74 -0.78 2.04 -32.08
C TYR A 74 -1.22 3.47 -32.36
N LYS A 75 -2.53 3.66 -32.54
CA LYS A 75 -3.20 4.94 -32.74
C LYS A 75 -4.18 5.19 -31.59
N ALA A 76 -3.63 5.60 -30.46
CA ALA A 76 -4.43 5.89 -29.27
C ALA A 76 -5.43 7.02 -29.55
N TYR A 77 -6.64 6.91 -29.00
CA TYR A 77 -7.71 7.90 -29.17
C TYR A 77 -8.05 8.25 -30.64
N ASN A 78 -7.72 7.34 -31.58
CA ASN A 78 -7.87 7.57 -33.01
C ASN A 78 -7.13 8.83 -33.53
N ASP A 79 -6.11 9.31 -32.82
CA ASP A 79 -5.30 10.45 -33.22
C ASP A 79 -4.21 10.02 -34.23
N SER A 80 -4.33 10.46 -35.48
CA SER A 80 -3.35 10.13 -36.54
C SER A 80 -2.03 10.87 -36.41
N SER A 81 -1.97 11.90 -35.57
CA SER A 81 -0.73 12.64 -35.32
C SER A 81 0.20 11.92 -34.33
N GLN A 82 -0.34 10.98 -33.54
CA GLN A 82 0.39 10.24 -32.51
C GLN A 82 0.32 8.73 -32.79
N ILE A 83 1.19 8.27 -33.70
CA ILE A 83 1.41 6.83 -33.87
C ILE A 83 2.50 6.39 -32.92
N GLU A 84 2.13 5.54 -31.97
CA GLU A 84 3.04 4.95 -31.01
C GLU A 84 3.54 3.61 -31.51
N THR A 85 4.85 3.49 -31.69
CA THR A 85 5.49 2.24 -32.10
C THR A 85 6.10 1.55 -30.88
N ILE A 86 5.75 0.26 -30.69
CA ILE A 86 6.34 -0.61 -29.67
C ILE A 86 7.21 -1.64 -30.38
N THR A 87 8.40 -1.93 -29.83
CA THR A 87 9.37 -2.89 -30.40
C THR A 87 9.42 -4.17 -29.56
N SER A 88 9.61 -5.31 -30.22
CA SER A 88 9.87 -6.60 -29.55
C SER A 88 11.27 -6.67 -28.94
N GLU A 89 12.20 -5.84 -29.41
CA GLU A 89 13.61 -5.86 -29.01
C GLU A 89 13.88 -5.17 -27.67
N ALA A 90 12.84 -4.74 -26.96
CA ALA A 90 12.96 -4.18 -25.63
C ALA A 90 13.41 -5.26 -24.62
N GLN A 91 14.70 -5.61 -24.63
CA GLN A 91 15.34 -6.51 -23.68
C GLN A 91 14.96 -6.11 -22.25
N GLY A 92 14.57 -7.04 -21.37
CA GLY A 92 14.19 -6.76 -19.98
C GLY A 92 12.73 -7.09 -19.66
N PRO A 93 12.16 -6.59 -18.55
CA PRO A 93 10.76 -6.81 -18.21
C PRO A 93 9.79 -5.94 -19.04
N PRO A 94 8.52 -6.36 -19.19
CA PRO A 94 7.48 -5.56 -19.81
C PRO A 94 7.26 -4.27 -19.00
N TYR A 95 6.91 -3.21 -19.72
CA TYR A 95 6.57 -1.90 -19.16
C TYR A 95 5.41 -1.29 -19.94
N VAL A 96 4.90 -0.15 -19.49
CA VAL A 96 3.86 0.58 -20.21
C VAL A 96 4.43 1.86 -20.80
N LYS A 97 4.07 2.12 -22.06
CA LYS A 97 4.20 3.44 -22.66
C LYS A 97 2.92 4.21 -22.37
N GLN A 98 3.07 5.43 -21.87
CA GLN A 98 1.94 6.30 -21.58
C GLN A 98 1.53 7.09 -22.81
N VAL A 99 0.24 7.35 -22.93
CA VAL A 99 -0.32 8.29 -23.90
C VAL A 99 -1.26 9.22 -23.16
N ILE A 100 -1.21 10.52 -23.43
CA ILE A 100 -2.13 11.49 -22.84
C ILE A 100 -3.26 11.72 -23.85
N ALA A 101 -4.52 11.64 -23.41
CA ALA A 101 -5.62 11.93 -24.31
C ALA A 101 -5.58 13.41 -24.75
N PRO A 102 -6.06 13.73 -25.96
CA PRO A 102 -6.27 15.12 -26.36
C PRO A 102 -7.14 15.83 -25.32
N ILE A 103 -6.75 17.06 -24.94
CA ILE A 103 -7.50 17.86 -23.96
C ILE A 103 -8.88 18.14 -24.55
N SER A 104 -9.93 17.61 -23.92
CA SER A 104 -11.31 18.02 -24.18
C SER A 104 -11.64 19.21 -23.28
N ASP A 105 -12.16 20.30 -23.86
CA ASP A 105 -12.49 21.55 -23.15
C ASP A 105 -13.50 21.39 -21.99
N ASP A 106 -14.18 20.24 -21.89
CA ASP A 106 -15.41 20.09 -21.09
C ASP A 106 -15.26 19.55 -19.65
N SER A 107 -14.07 19.18 -19.18
CA SER A 107 -13.94 18.68 -17.79
C SER A 107 -12.54 18.81 -17.20
N ALA A 108 -12.26 19.93 -16.55
CA ALA A 108 -11.00 20.16 -15.82
C ALA A 108 -10.73 19.14 -14.70
N SER A 109 -11.76 18.41 -14.22
CA SER A 109 -11.60 17.40 -13.17
C SER A 109 -11.35 15.98 -13.69
N ASN A 110 -11.70 15.68 -14.95
CA ASN A 110 -11.60 14.34 -15.52
C ASN A 110 -10.50 14.29 -16.58
N THR A 111 -9.42 13.59 -16.27
CA THR A 111 -8.28 13.41 -17.18
C THR A 111 -8.31 12.03 -17.80
N SER A 112 -8.36 11.98 -19.13
CA SER A 112 -8.25 10.72 -19.89
C SER A 112 -6.80 10.44 -20.27
N PHE A 113 -6.40 9.18 -20.19
CA PHE A 113 -5.03 8.75 -20.47
C PHE A 113 -4.96 7.28 -20.89
N GLY A 114 -3.91 6.92 -21.61
CA GLY A 114 -3.72 5.62 -22.22
C GLY A 114 -2.46 4.93 -21.73
N LEU A 115 -2.50 3.60 -21.67
CA LEU A 115 -1.34 2.75 -21.41
C LEU A 115 -1.20 1.70 -22.51
N ILE A 116 -0.02 1.59 -23.11
CA ILE A 116 0.30 0.58 -24.12
C ILE A 116 1.41 -0.31 -23.57
N VAL A 117 1.11 -1.60 -23.36
CA VAL A 117 2.06 -2.55 -22.80
C VAL A 117 3.13 -2.97 -23.81
N THR A 118 4.37 -3.13 -23.35
CA THR A 118 5.51 -3.59 -24.15
C THR A 118 5.82 -5.07 -23.91
N SER A 119 4.79 -5.91 -24.05
CA SER A 119 4.87 -7.35 -23.78
C SER A 119 5.06 -8.22 -25.01
N PHE A 120 4.68 -7.77 -26.22
CA PHE A 120 4.72 -8.63 -27.41
C PHE A 120 6.14 -9.06 -27.79
N GLY A 121 6.25 -10.24 -28.41
CA GLY A 121 7.51 -10.82 -28.86
C GLY A 121 8.41 -11.37 -27.74
N ARG A 122 7.98 -11.24 -26.48
CA ARG A 122 8.68 -11.84 -25.33
C ARG A 122 8.38 -13.33 -25.25
N TYR A 123 9.38 -14.09 -24.82
CA TYR A 123 9.22 -15.52 -24.56
C TYR A 123 8.44 -15.76 -23.27
N SER A 124 7.78 -16.91 -23.21
CA SER A 124 7.14 -17.38 -21.98
C SER A 124 7.33 -18.87 -21.73
N PHE A 125 7.45 -19.21 -20.46
CA PHE A 125 7.50 -20.58 -19.97
C PHE A 125 6.12 -21.25 -19.97
N THR A 126 5.05 -20.45 -19.85
CA THR A 126 3.68 -20.91 -19.62
C THR A 126 2.72 -20.24 -20.59
N PRO A 127 1.60 -20.89 -20.95
CA PRO A 127 0.57 -20.25 -21.76
C PRO A 127 -0.25 -19.26 -20.93
N SER A 128 -0.78 -18.23 -21.58
CA SER A 128 -1.71 -17.26 -20.97
C SER A 128 -2.78 -16.81 -21.96
N ASN A 129 -3.97 -16.52 -21.42
CA ASN A 129 -5.12 -15.97 -22.14
C ASN A 129 -5.43 -14.51 -21.76
N ASP A 130 -4.58 -13.89 -20.93
CA ASP A 130 -4.75 -12.49 -20.54
C ASP A 130 -4.52 -11.56 -21.77
N PRO A 131 -5.30 -10.49 -21.96
CA PRO A 131 -5.19 -9.68 -23.18
C PRO A 131 -3.81 -9.06 -23.39
N TRP A 132 -3.08 -8.69 -22.33
CA TRP A 132 -1.73 -8.13 -22.44
C TRP A 132 -0.65 -9.21 -22.56
N TYR A 133 -0.91 -10.41 -22.04
CA TYR A 133 0.06 -11.51 -21.98
C TYR A 133 -0.31 -12.72 -22.84
N LEU A 134 -1.28 -12.58 -23.76
CA LEU A 134 -1.77 -13.66 -24.61
C LEU A 134 -0.63 -14.31 -25.37
N THR A 135 -0.43 -15.60 -25.13
CA THR A 135 0.66 -16.36 -25.72
C THR A 135 0.20 -17.19 -26.91
N GLU A 136 1.10 -17.36 -27.88
CA GLU A 136 1.01 -18.36 -28.93
C GLU A 136 2.19 -19.34 -28.82
N HIS A 137 2.05 -20.53 -29.40
CA HIS A 137 3.11 -21.52 -29.38
C HIS A 137 4.28 -21.08 -30.27
N SER A 138 5.50 -21.06 -29.73
CA SER A 138 6.67 -20.66 -30.49
C SER A 138 7.10 -21.80 -31.41
N GLY A 139 6.77 -21.70 -32.70
CA GLY A 139 7.07 -22.75 -33.69
C GLY A 139 8.58 -22.99 -33.94
N SER A 140 9.45 -22.12 -33.43
CA SER A 140 10.90 -22.21 -33.53
C SER A 140 11.53 -22.02 -32.14
N ASN A 141 11.81 -23.11 -31.44
CA ASN A 141 12.34 -23.09 -30.08
C ASN A 141 13.84 -22.76 -30.04
N PRO A 142 14.26 -21.64 -29.42
CA PRO A 142 15.45 -21.66 -28.59
C PRO A 142 15.14 -22.51 -27.34
N VAL A 143 15.39 -23.83 -27.45
CA VAL A 143 15.43 -24.96 -26.48
C VAL A 143 14.53 -24.96 -25.21
N ASP A 144 14.22 -23.84 -24.57
CA ASP A 144 13.56 -23.76 -23.26
C ASP A 144 12.26 -22.91 -23.21
N TYR A 145 11.87 -22.21 -24.29
CA TYR A 145 10.67 -21.35 -24.29
C TYR A 145 9.61 -21.81 -25.30
N ALA A 146 8.58 -22.50 -24.80
CA ALA A 146 7.52 -23.06 -25.64
C ALA A 146 6.50 -22.02 -26.17
N TYR A 147 6.50 -20.81 -25.62
CA TYR A 147 5.51 -19.78 -25.94
C TYR A 147 6.15 -18.44 -26.21
N THR A 148 5.47 -17.63 -27.02
CA THR A 148 5.80 -16.23 -27.27
C THR A 148 4.54 -15.38 -27.12
N ILE A 149 4.66 -14.19 -26.55
CA ILE A 149 3.53 -13.26 -26.43
C ILE A 149 3.20 -12.74 -27.83
N SER A 150 1.95 -12.97 -28.22
CA SER A 150 1.42 -12.61 -29.53
C SER A 150 1.40 -11.09 -29.74
N ARG A 151 1.47 -10.66 -31.00
CA ARG A 151 1.35 -9.25 -31.41
C ARG A 151 -0.04 -8.68 -31.18
N GLY A 152 -0.17 -7.35 -31.28
CA GLY A 152 -1.46 -6.65 -31.24
C GLY A 152 -2.14 -6.72 -29.88
N ARG A 153 -1.37 -6.56 -28.80
CA ARG A 153 -1.93 -6.50 -27.44
C ARG A 153 -2.72 -5.19 -27.29
N PRO A 154 -3.95 -5.20 -26.75
CA PRO A 154 -4.77 -4.01 -26.70
C PRO A 154 -4.14 -2.92 -25.84
N GLY A 155 -4.32 -1.66 -26.24
CA GLY A 155 -4.10 -0.54 -25.36
C GLY A 155 -5.12 -0.53 -24.23
N LEU A 156 -4.84 0.24 -23.19
CA LEU A 156 -5.77 0.47 -22.09
C LEU A 156 -6.18 1.93 -22.10
N SER A 157 -7.46 2.19 -22.37
CA SER A 157 -8.06 3.51 -22.33
C SER A 157 -8.56 3.75 -20.92
N CYS A 158 -8.03 4.78 -20.26
CA CYS A 158 -8.35 5.12 -18.88
C CYS A 158 -8.87 6.54 -18.75
N TRP A 159 -9.64 6.77 -17.70
CA TRP A 159 -9.95 8.10 -17.21
C TRP A 159 -9.86 8.12 -15.69
N GLU A 160 -9.48 9.27 -15.15
CA GLU A 160 -9.38 9.50 -13.71
C GLU A 160 -9.96 10.88 -13.37
N ASN A 161 -10.81 10.90 -12.35
CA ASN A 161 -11.40 12.09 -11.78
C ASN A 161 -10.90 12.27 -10.35
N ALA A 162 -10.22 13.38 -10.11
CA ALA A 162 -9.64 13.75 -8.83
C ALA A 162 -10.37 14.97 -8.24
N THR A 163 -10.80 14.86 -6.98
CA THR A 163 -11.58 15.90 -6.31
C THR A 163 -11.11 16.14 -4.89
N TRP A 164 -11.19 17.39 -4.45
CA TRP A 164 -10.99 17.79 -3.07
C TRP A 164 -12.32 17.92 -2.35
N THR A 165 -12.39 17.48 -1.10
CA THR A 165 -13.53 17.70 -0.22
C THR A 165 -13.05 18.34 1.08
N TYR A 166 -13.70 19.42 1.51
CA TYR A 166 -13.39 20.14 2.74
C TYR A 166 -14.70 20.65 3.36
N GLN A 167 -14.92 20.39 4.65
CA GLN A 167 -16.12 20.84 5.39
C GLN A 167 -17.46 20.59 4.66
N GLY A 168 -17.59 19.46 3.95
CA GLY A 168 -18.79 19.07 3.21
C GLY A 168 -18.96 19.70 1.82
N SER A 169 -18.02 20.56 1.39
CA SER A 169 -17.95 21.07 0.02
C SER A 169 -16.97 20.24 -0.80
N THR A 170 -17.28 19.98 -2.06
CA THR A 170 -16.41 19.21 -2.99
C THR A 170 -16.10 20.06 -4.21
N SER A 171 -14.85 20.05 -4.67
CA SER A 171 -14.37 20.81 -5.81
C SER A 171 -13.30 20.07 -6.61
N ALA A 172 -13.09 20.46 -7.86
CA ALA A 172 -11.99 19.97 -8.69
C ALA A 172 -10.61 20.40 -8.15
N THR A 173 -9.55 19.74 -8.63
CA THR A 173 -8.15 19.95 -8.22
C THR A 173 -7.66 21.39 -8.35
N GLU A 174 -8.06 22.08 -9.42
CA GLU A 174 -7.67 23.47 -9.70
C GLU A 174 -8.24 24.49 -8.68
N SER A 175 -9.36 24.17 -8.04
CA SER A 175 -10.10 25.07 -7.16
C SER A 175 -9.84 24.79 -5.67
N LEU A 176 -8.69 24.22 -5.32
CA LEU A 176 -8.32 23.92 -3.93
C LEU A 176 -8.27 25.17 -3.04
N ASN A 177 -7.74 26.28 -3.56
CA ASN A 177 -7.60 27.53 -2.80
C ASN A 177 -8.97 28.14 -2.42
N SER A 178 -9.95 28.08 -3.33
CA SER A 178 -11.30 28.60 -3.07
C SER A 178 -12.08 27.68 -2.13
N LEU A 179 -11.84 26.37 -2.21
CA LEU A 179 -12.48 25.37 -1.37
C LEU A 179 -12.09 25.49 0.11
N THR A 180 -10.82 25.76 0.41
CA THR A 180 -10.32 25.84 1.79
C THR A 180 -10.50 27.21 2.42
N HIS A 181 -11.04 28.20 1.69
CA HIS A 181 -11.20 29.57 2.16
C HIS A 181 -9.90 30.21 2.71
N GLY A 182 -8.73 29.73 2.25
CA GLY A 182 -7.41 30.16 2.74
C GLY A 182 -6.93 29.48 4.02
N ASP A 183 -7.64 28.47 4.53
CA ASP A 183 -7.20 27.69 5.69
C ASP A 183 -5.97 26.81 5.37
N LEU A 184 -5.82 26.42 4.10
CA LEU A 184 -4.62 25.76 3.59
C LEU A 184 -3.61 26.82 3.12
N SER A 185 -2.37 26.76 3.61
CA SER A 185 -1.36 27.74 3.23
C SER A 185 -1.03 27.71 1.73
N SER A 186 -0.58 28.87 1.23
CA SER A 186 -0.22 29.04 -0.18
C SER A 186 0.84 28.05 -0.66
N PRO A 187 1.92 27.74 0.10
CA PRO A 187 2.92 26.78 -0.37
C PRO A 187 2.34 25.37 -0.55
N LEU A 188 1.52 24.91 0.41
CA LEU A 188 0.89 23.59 0.33
C LEU A 188 -0.10 23.49 -0.83
N THR A 189 -0.90 24.54 -1.04
CA THR A 189 -1.84 24.62 -2.16
C THR A 189 -1.10 24.51 -3.50
N GLN A 190 -0.01 25.26 -3.66
CA GLN A 190 0.82 25.21 -4.88
C GLN A 190 1.48 23.84 -5.07
N THR A 191 1.99 23.23 -4.00
CA THR A 191 2.56 21.87 -4.05
C THR A 191 1.52 20.87 -4.53
N PHE A 192 0.32 20.85 -3.93
CA PHE A 192 -0.74 19.93 -4.36
C PHE A 192 -1.16 20.19 -5.81
N GLN A 193 -1.36 21.44 -6.20
CA GLN A 193 -1.69 21.78 -7.59
C GLN A 193 -0.61 21.34 -8.56
N GLN A 194 0.67 21.45 -8.21
CA GLN A 194 1.74 21.05 -9.11
C GLN A 194 1.84 19.53 -9.28
N TYR A 195 1.75 18.77 -8.19
CA TYR A 195 2.00 17.34 -8.25
C TYR A 195 0.73 16.51 -8.49
N LEU A 196 -0.46 17.00 -8.11
CA LEU A 196 -1.74 16.29 -8.24
C LEU A 196 -2.60 16.81 -9.40
N PHE A 197 -2.04 17.62 -10.29
CA PHE A 197 -2.73 18.04 -11.51
C PHE A 197 -2.84 16.90 -12.55
N GLN A 198 -1.92 15.94 -12.54
CA GLN A 198 -1.96 14.77 -13.42
C GLN A 198 -2.26 13.49 -12.64
N PRO A 199 -2.89 12.49 -13.29
CA PRO A 199 -3.08 11.18 -12.69
C PRO A 199 -1.76 10.57 -12.23
N MET A 200 -1.69 10.20 -10.94
CA MET A 200 -0.45 9.67 -10.36
C MET A 200 -0.02 8.36 -11.01
N VAL A 201 -0.96 7.58 -11.55
CA VAL A 201 -0.68 6.39 -12.35
C VAL A 201 0.22 6.70 -13.55
N LEU A 202 -0.01 7.82 -14.25
CA LEU A 202 0.82 8.25 -15.37
C LEU A 202 2.22 8.60 -14.90
N THR A 203 2.33 9.56 -13.98
CA THR A 203 3.61 10.04 -13.45
C THR A 203 4.48 8.87 -12.99
N LEU A 204 3.90 7.93 -12.25
CA LEU A 204 4.63 6.78 -11.70
C LEU A 204 5.04 5.76 -12.74
N SER A 205 4.17 5.46 -13.70
CA SER A 205 4.54 4.53 -14.75
C SER A 205 5.76 5.03 -15.55
N GLY A 206 5.97 6.36 -15.60
CA GLY A 206 7.11 6.99 -16.24
C GLY A 206 8.36 6.96 -15.36
N LEU A 207 8.20 7.31 -14.08
CA LEU A 207 9.28 7.31 -13.09
C LEU A 207 9.83 5.91 -12.82
N LEU A 208 8.96 4.90 -12.67
CA LEU A 208 9.35 3.52 -12.42
C LEU A 208 9.79 2.78 -13.68
N GLY A 209 9.37 3.26 -14.86
CA GLY A 209 9.66 2.68 -16.15
C GLY A 209 9.42 1.17 -16.18
N ARG A 210 10.51 0.41 -16.23
CA ARG A 210 10.49 -1.06 -16.36
C ARG A 210 10.08 -1.83 -15.11
N SER A 211 10.05 -1.18 -13.95
CA SER A 211 9.64 -1.78 -12.68
C SER A 211 8.21 -1.42 -12.30
N ALA A 212 7.50 -0.71 -13.17
CA ALA A 212 6.15 -0.19 -12.91
C ALA A 212 5.12 -1.32 -12.79
N LEU A 213 5.20 -2.32 -13.67
CA LEU A 213 4.25 -3.43 -13.76
C LEU A 213 4.55 -4.53 -12.74
N ALA A 214 3.53 -5.29 -12.32
CA ALA A 214 3.69 -6.44 -11.45
C ALA A 214 4.40 -7.59 -12.19
N SER A 215 4.07 -7.78 -13.46
CA SER A 215 4.73 -8.73 -14.37
C SER A 215 6.24 -8.54 -14.49
N SER A 216 6.77 -7.35 -14.18
CA SER A 216 8.21 -7.09 -14.19
C SER A 216 8.99 -8.01 -13.23
N THR A 217 8.40 -8.40 -12.10
CA THR A 217 9.04 -9.29 -11.12
C THR A 217 8.98 -10.76 -11.52
N LEU A 218 8.19 -11.09 -12.53
CA LEU A 218 8.00 -12.44 -13.06
C LEU A 218 8.84 -12.69 -14.33
N THR A 219 9.67 -11.72 -14.71
CA THR A 219 10.57 -11.82 -15.86
C THR A 219 11.94 -12.30 -15.43
N VAL A 220 12.46 -13.32 -16.10
CA VAL A 220 13.83 -13.81 -15.98
C VAL A 220 14.50 -13.68 -17.34
N SER A 221 15.49 -12.78 -17.44
CA SER A 221 16.17 -12.47 -18.70
C SER A 221 15.20 -11.92 -19.77
N GLN A 222 14.86 -12.72 -20.79
CA GLN A 222 13.97 -12.36 -21.89
C GLN A 222 12.62 -13.09 -21.84
N ALA A 223 12.43 -13.97 -20.86
CA ALA A 223 11.22 -14.78 -20.71
C ALA A 223 10.49 -14.43 -19.41
N LEU A 224 9.18 -14.64 -19.41
CA LEU A 224 8.32 -14.42 -18.23
C LEU A 224 7.33 -15.56 -18.04
N ASN A 225 6.81 -15.73 -16.84
CA ASN A 225 5.72 -16.67 -16.58
C ASN A 225 4.37 -15.99 -16.89
N ALA A 226 3.85 -16.16 -18.12
CA ALA A 226 2.69 -15.40 -18.60
C ALA A 226 1.38 -15.81 -17.90
N GLU A 227 1.29 -17.04 -17.41
CA GLU A 227 0.15 -17.53 -16.62
C GLU A 227 -0.07 -16.72 -15.33
N LEU A 228 1.03 -16.28 -14.71
CA LEU A 228 0.99 -15.47 -13.49
C LEU A 228 0.88 -13.96 -13.76
N CYS A 229 1.02 -13.53 -15.02
CA CYS A 229 0.89 -12.14 -15.43
C CYS A 229 -0.56 -11.84 -15.82
N SER A 230 -1.08 -10.71 -15.35
CA SER A 230 -2.42 -10.25 -15.74
C SER A 230 -2.50 -8.72 -15.74
N ILE A 231 -3.38 -8.17 -16.58
CA ILE A 231 -3.71 -6.73 -16.56
C ILE A 231 -4.14 -6.30 -15.17
N GLU A 232 -4.96 -7.13 -14.53
CA GLU A 232 -5.49 -6.88 -13.19
C GLU A 232 -4.39 -6.70 -12.16
N ASN A 233 -3.40 -7.58 -12.12
CA ASN A 233 -2.29 -7.49 -11.16
C ASN A 233 -1.42 -6.26 -11.44
N ASP A 234 -1.17 -5.95 -12.72
CA ASP A 234 -0.36 -4.81 -13.12
C ASP A 234 -1.02 -3.48 -12.78
N ILE A 235 -2.30 -3.32 -13.14
CA ILE A 235 -3.05 -2.11 -12.84
C ILE A 235 -3.28 -1.99 -11.33
N SER A 236 -3.55 -3.10 -10.63
CA SER A 236 -3.70 -3.07 -9.18
C SER A 236 -2.43 -2.58 -8.49
N ARG A 237 -1.26 -3.04 -8.95
CA ARG A 237 0.02 -2.55 -8.45
C ARG A 237 0.21 -1.07 -8.78
N LEU A 238 -0.05 -0.64 -10.01
CA LEU A 238 0.10 0.77 -10.40
C LEU A 238 -0.78 1.70 -9.56
N VAL A 239 -2.05 1.35 -9.36
CA VAL A 239 -2.99 2.14 -8.55
C VAL A 239 -2.59 2.13 -7.07
N ASN A 240 -2.14 0.99 -6.53
CA ASN A 240 -1.65 0.93 -5.14
C ASN A 240 -0.41 1.80 -4.94
N ILE A 241 0.53 1.81 -5.88
CA ILE A 241 1.69 2.69 -5.82
C ILE A 241 1.24 4.15 -6.00
N ALA A 242 0.28 4.45 -6.89
CA ALA A 242 -0.30 5.78 -7.05
C ALA A 242 -0.90 6.30 -5.75
N TYR A 243 -1.68 5.48 -5.04
CA TYR A 243 -2.19 5.79 -3.72
C TYR A 243 -1.05 6.11 -2.73
N LEU A 244 -0.05 5.24 -2.61
CA LEU A 244 1.07 5.43 -1.67
C LEU A 244 1.87 6.70 -1.97
N MET A 245 2.12 7.00 -3.25
CA MET A 245 2.87 8.18 -3.67
C MET A 245 2.06 9.46 -3.52
N THR A 246 0.75 9.39 -3.78
CA THR A 246 -0.16 10.51 -3.48
C THR A 246 -0.09 10.82 -1.99
N ARG A 247 -0.22 9.82 -1.12
CA ARG A 247 -0.17 10.00 0.34
C ARG A 247 1.17 10.60 0.81
N ASN A 248 2.28 10.14 0.24
CA ASN A 248 3.63 10.55 0.65
C ASN A 248 4.17 11.78 -0.10
N ILE A 249 3.35 12.44 -0.92
CA ILE A 249 3.77 13.53 -1.81
C ILE A 249 4.53 14.66 -1.09
N LEU A 250 4.07 15.04 0.10
CA LEU A 250 4.71 16.10 0.88
C LEU A 250 6.05 15.62 1.45
N SER A 251 6.11 14.38 1.95
CA SER A 251 7.37 13.77 2.40
C SER A 251 8.38 13.69 1.24
N ASP A 252 7.97 13.14 0.10
CA ASP A 252 8.84 12.96 -1.07
C ASP A 252 9.36 14.29 -1.61
N SER A 253 8.53 15.36 -1.59
CA SER A 253 8.95 16.69 -2.02
C SER A 253 10.11 17.26 -1.19
N THR A 254 10.29 16.81 0.05
CA THR A 254 11.39 17.25 0.93
C THR A 254 12.70 16.49 0.72
N LEU A 255 12.66 15.32 0.07
CA LEU A 255 13.81 14.40 -0.03
C LEU A 255 14.72 14.67 -1.24
N ILE A 256 14.46 15.72 -2.02
CA ILE A 256 15.30 16.05 -3.19
C ILE A 256 16.70 16.48 -2.74
N SER A 257 17.67 15.60 -3.03
CA SER A 257 19.09 15.77 -2.71
C SER A 257 19.64 17.07 -3.30
N PRO A 258 20.50 17.82 -2.56
CA PRO A 258 21.20 18.99 -3.07
C PRO A 258 21.99 18.73 -4.36
N LEU A 259 22.48 17.50 -4.56
CA LEU A 259 23.27 17.09 -5.72
C LEU A 259 22.46 17.02 -7.03
N GLY A 260 21.13 17.09 -6.95
CA GLY A 260 20.23 17.14 -8.12
C GLY A 260 19.49 18.47 -8.28
N ARG A 261 19.89 19.52 -7.54
CA ARG A 261 19.16 20.81 -7.51
C ARG A 261 19.57 21.81 -8.58
N ASP A 262 20.56 21.50 -9.40
CA ASP A 262 21.01 22.44 -10.43
C ASP A 262 19.80 22.80 -11.33
N ASN A 263 19.38 24.06 -11.26
CA ASN A 263 18.20 24.64 -11.94
C ASN A 263 16.80 24.20 -11.47
N ILE A 264 16.66 23.50 -10.32
CA ILE A 264 15.32 23.19 -9.77
C ILE A 264 14.91 24.28 -8.75
N THR A 265 13.84 25.00 -9.06
CA THR A 265 13.29 26.04 -8.17
C THR A 265 12.56 25.40 -7.00
N ASN A 266 12.87 25.83 -5.77
CA ASN A 266 12.10 25.44 -4.60
C ASN A 266 10.83 26.29 -4.52
N LEU A 267 9.68 25.67 -4.71
CA LEU A 267 8.35 26.31 -4.72
C LEU A 267 7.98 26.97 -3.39
N VAL A 268 8.58 26.48 -2.30
CA VAL A 268 8.30 26.93 -0.94
C VAL A 268 9.25 28.08 -0.54
N ARG A 269 10.16 28.48 -1.43
CA ARG A 269 10.97 29.69 -1.26
C ARG A 269 10.38 30.85 -2.04
N SER A 270 10.57 32.04 -1.52
CA SER A 270 10.25 33.28 -2.22
C SER A 270 11.04 33.40 -3.54
N ALA A 271 10.62 34.30 -4.43
CA ALA A 271 11.27 34.56 -5.72
C ALA A 271 12.76 34.93 -5.58
N ASP A 272 13.17 35.46 -4.42
CA ASP A 272 14.56 35.76 -4.08
C ASP A 272 15.39 34.54 -3.63
N GLN A 273 14.76 33.37 -3.51
CA GLN A 273 15.26 32.10 -2.98
C GLN A 273 15.91 32.19 -1.57
N ARG A 274 15.80 33.31 -0.86
CA ARG A 274 16.43 33.53 0.44
C ARG A 274 15.51 33.21 1.59
N THR A 275 14.22 33.48 1.41
CA THR A 275 13.21 33.32 2.45
C THR A 275 12.29 32.15 2.15
N VAL A 276 11.90 31.43 3.21
CA VAL A 276 10.89 30.36 3.14
C VAL A 276 9.52 31.03 3.28
N LEU A 277 8.58 30.64 2.43
CA LEU A 277 7.21 31.16 2.45
C LEU A 277 6.51 30.73 3.76
N PRO A 278 5.68 31.59 4.36
CA PRO A 278 4.93 31.23 5.55
C PRO A 278 3.97 30.07 5.27
N GLY A 279 3.86 29.13 6.22
CA GLY A 279 3.03 27.93 6.09
C GLY A 279 3.77 26.70 5.55
N ALA A 280 5.05 26.84 5.20
CA ALA A 280 5.93 25.73 4.81
C ALA A 280 6.13 24.66 5.90
N ASP A 281 5.85 25.00 7.15
CA ASP A 281 6.00 24.20 8.36
C ASP A 281 4.66 23.58 8.85
N GLU A 282 3.57 23.78 8.12
CA GLU A 282 2.22 23.33 8.50
C GLU A 282 1.92 21.86 8.21
N PHE A 283 2.93 21.10 7.78
CA PHE A 283 2.84 19.65 7.59
C PHE A 283 3.95 18.93 8.35
N VAL A 284 3.69 17.70 8.72
CA VAL A 284 4.60 16.86 9.50
C VAL A 284 5.10 15.73 8.61
N VAL A 285 6.42 15.67 8.41
CA VAL A 285 7.06 14.51 7.77
C VAL A 285 7.43 13.50 8.84
N SER A 286 6.81 12.31 8.78
CA SER A 286 7.22 11.18 9.60
C SER A 286 8.51 10.58 9.04
N GLY A 287 9.57 10.58 9.83
CA GLY A 287 10.83 9.91 9.50
C GLY A 287 11.17 8.84 10.55
N PRO A 288 12.05 7.87 10.24
CA PRO A 288 12.48 6.88 11.23
C PRO A 288 13.13 7.53 12.47
N ASP A 289 13.70 8.72 12.31
CA ASP A 289 14.34 9.50 13.39
C ASP A 289 13.40 10.51 14.06
N ILE A 290 12.17 10.67 13.55
CA ILE A 290 11.19 11.66 14.03
C ILE A 290 9.91 10.91 14.40
N MET A 291 9.79 10.53 15.67
CA MET A 291 8.54 10.00 16.22
C MET A 291 7.58 11.15 16.52
N THR A 292 6.57 11.31 15.70
CA THR A 292 5.47 12.26 15.94
C THR A 292 4.42 11.56 16.79
N LEU A 293 4.53 11.74 18.12
CA LEU A 293 3.48 11.30 19.03
C LEU A 293 2.30 12.28 18.92
N SER A 294 1.08 11.75 18.80
CA SER A 294 -0.13 12.57 18.94
C SER A 294 -0.04 13.37 20.25
N VAL A 295 -0.32 14.67 20.22
CA VAL A 295 -0.33 15.52 21.44
C VAL A 295 -1.28 14.93 22.49
N ARG A 296 -2.37 14.28 22.04
CA ARG A 296 -3.28 13.56 22.92
C ARG A 296 -2.57 12.44 23.66
N ASP A 297 -1.79 11.61 22.97
CA ASP A 297 -1.04 10.51 23.58
C ASP A 297 0.12 11.02 24.44
N LEU A 298 0.76 12.12 24.02
CA LEU A 298 1.80 12.81 24.77
C LEU A 298 1.29 13.34 26.11
N ILE A 299 0.01 13.74 26.19
CA ILE A 299 -0.64 14.16 27.45
C ILE A 299 -1.19 12.95 28.21
N LEU A 300 -1.81 11.99 27.52
CA LEU A 300 -2.51 10.86 28.12
C LEU A 300 -1.55 9.89 28.82
N ILE A 301 -0.37 9.63 28.26
CA ILE A 301 0.61 8.71 28.84
C ILE A 301 1.17 9.25 30.17
N PRO A 302 1.71 10.47 30.27
CA PRO A 302 2.20 11.01 31.54
C PRO A 302 1.09 11.24 32.57
N THR A 303 -0.12 11.61 32.14
CA THR A 303 -1.24 11.80 33.08
C THR A 303 -1.72 10.48 33.66
N LEU A 304 -1.83 9.41 32.86
CA LEU A 304 -2.11 8.06 33.37
C LEU A 304 -1.01 7.58 34.30
N LEU A 305 0.26 7.75 33.91
CA LEU A 305 1.40 7.36 34.75
C LEU A 305 1.39 8.13 36.08
N GLY A 306 1.20 9.44 36.04
CA GLY A 306 1.10 10.30 37.22
C GLY A 306 -0.09 9.92 38.11
N GLY A 307 -1.22 9.57 37.50
CA GLY A 307 -2.40 9.06 38.22
C GLY A 307 -2.13 7.74 38.93
N VAL A 308 -1.47 6.79 38.26
CA VAL A 308 -1.05 5.51 38.86
C VAL A 308 -0.06 5.75 40.00
N VAL A 309 0.95 6.61 39.81
CA VAL A 309 1.92 6.96 40.86
C VAL A 309 1.22 7.62 42.05
N CYS A 310 0.30 8.54 41.82
CA CYS A 310 -0.52 9.14 42.88
C CYS A 310 -1.32 8.09 43.64
N LEU A 311 -2.00 7.18 42.94
CA LEU A 311 -2.73 6.08 43.57
C LEU A 311 -1.81 5.20 44.42
N VAL A 312 -0.63 4.83 43.91
CA VAL A 312 0.36 4.05 44.66
C VAL A 312 0.82 4.79 45.92
N ILE A 313 1.09 6.10 45.82
CA ILE A 313 1.48 6.92 46.98
C ILE A 313 0.34 7.01 48.01
N ILE A 314 -0.90 7.19 47.56
CA ILE A 314 -2.08 7.22 48.44
C ILE A 314 -2.23 5.87 49.14
N PHE A 315 -2.20 4.76 48.40
CA PHE A 315 -2.25 3.41 48.97
C PHE A 315 -1.07 3.14 49.90
N ALA A 316 0.09 3.74 49.64
CA ALA A 316 1.27 3.58 50.48
C ALA A 316 1.17 4.35 51.81
N ASN A 317 0.48 5.50 51.82
CA ASN A 317 0.35 6.38 52.98
C ASN A 317 -0.99 6.22 53.72
N LEU A 318 -1.91 5.38 53.24
CA LEU A 318 -3.14 5.06 53.96
C LEU A 318 -2.81 4.53 55.37
N PRO A 319 -3.44 5.07 56.42
CA PRO A 319 -3.16 4.67 57.80
C PRO A 319 -3.36 3.17 57.99
N GLY A 320 -2.43 2.54 58.71
CA GLY A 320 -2.22 1.08 58.75
C GLY A 320 -3.43 0.20 59.07
N ARG A 321 -4.54 0.78 59.56
CA ARG A 321 -5.82 0.08 59.76
C ARG A 321 -6.34 -0.61 58.48
N TRP A 322 -5.98 -0.12 57.29
CA TRP A 322 -6.33 -0.75 56.01
C TRP A 322 -5.28 -1.75 55.49
N ARG A 323 -4.00 -1.58 55.85
CA ARG A 323 -2.92 -2.54 55.51
C ARG A 323 -2.96 -3.82 56.36
N LEU A 324 -3.53 -3.75 57.56
CA LEU A 324 -3.56 -4.85 58.52
C LEU A 324 -4.40 -6.08 58.10
N THR A 325 -5.30 -5.97 57.13
CA THR A 325 -6.14 -7.10 56.70
C THR A 325 -5.37 -8.14 55.88
N ASN A 326 -4.36 -7.73 55.10
CA ASN A 326 -3.56 -8.65 54.30
C ASN A 326 -2.54 -9.43 55.15
N ASP A 327 -1.92 -8.80 56.16
CA ASP A 327 -1.00 -9.48 57.08
C ASP A 327 -1.74 -10.42 58.05
N LEU A 328 -2.95 -10.06 58.51
CA LEU A 328 -3.74 -10.96 59.35
C LEU A 328 -4.19 -12.23 58.62
N ASN A 329 -4.49 -12.14 57.32
CA ASN A 329 -4.89 -13.30 56.53
C ASN A 329 -3.71 -14.22 56.23
N ALA A 330 -2.52 -13.70 55.92
CA ALA A 330 -1.33 -14.53 55.70
C ALA A 330 -0.93 -15.32 56.96
N VAL A 331 -0.97 -14.68 58.14
CA VAL A 331 -0.63 -15.33 59.41
C VAL A 331 -1.70 -16.35 59.84
N LYS A 332 -3.00 -16.05 59.64
CA LYS A 332 -4.08 -17.03 59.87
C LYS A 332 -3.96 -18.23 58.94
N LEU A 333 -3.70 -18.01 57.65
CA LEU A 333 -3.56 -19.08 56.67
C LEU A 333 -2.38 -20.00 57.00
N GLN A 334 -1.24 -19.43 57.40
CA GLN A 334 -0.08 -20.23 57.85
C GLN A 334 -0.37 -21.00 59.15
N LYS A 335 -1.09 -20.41 60.11
CA LYS A 335 -1.53 -21.11 61.33
C LYS A 335 -2.47 -22.27 61.03
N LEU A 336 -3.42 -22.08 60.12
CA LEU A 336 -4.34 -23.13 59.68
C LEU A 336 -3.60 -24.25 58.94
N LYS A 337 -2.66 -23.90 58.07
CA LYS A 337 -1.82 -24.89 57.35
C LYS A 337 -0.95 -25.71 58.31
N ARG A 338 -0.39 -25.11 59.36
CA ARG A 338 0.34 -25.84 60.42
C ARG A 338 -0.58 -26.75 61.24
N LYS A 339 -1.78 -26.29 61.60
CA LYS A 339 -2.77 -27.13 62.32
C LYS A 339 -3.22 -28.33 61.49
N ALA A 340 -3.51 -28.13 60.21
CA ALA A 340 -3.85 -29.22 59.29
C ALA A 340 -2.69 -30.24 59.18
N LYS A 341 -1.44 -29.76 59.06
CA LYS A 341 -0.26 -30.64 59.03
C LYS A 341 -0.10 -31.48 60.31
N HIS A 342 -0.34 -30.89 61.48
CA HIS A 342 -0.26 -31.63 62.75
C HIS A 342 -1.42 -32.63 62.94
N GLN A 343 -2.63 -32.32 62.46
CA GLN A 343 -3.75 -33.27 62.51
C GLN A 343 -3.52 -34.47 61.59
N ASN A 344 -2.97 -34.25 60.40
CA ASN A 344 -2.64 -35.35 59.49
C ASN A 344 -1.53 -36.25 60.07
N ALA A 345 -0.47 -35.67 60.63
CA ALA A 345 0.60 -36.44 61.28
C ALA A 345 0.12 -37.22 62.52
N ALA A 346 -0.84 -36.68 63.28
CA ALA A 346 -1.45 -37.38 64.41
C ALA A 346 -2.41 -38.50 63.97
N SER A 347 -3.00 -38.40 62.77
CA SER A 347 -3.83 -39.47 62.19
C SER A 347 -2.99 -40.60 61.60
N GLU A 348 -1.86 -40.29 60.96
CA GLU A 348 -0.91 -41.30 60.44
C GLU A 348 -0.24 -42.08 61.58
N SER A 349 0.09 -41.42 62.70
CA SER A 349 0.59 -42.11 63.90
C SER A 349 -0.40 -43.12 64.49
N LYS A 350 -1.72 -42.96 64.30
CA LYS A 350 -2.73 -43.93 64.73
C LYS A 350 -3.01 -45.02 63.69
N SER A 351 -2.67 -44.78 62.42
CA SER A 351 -2.83 -45.76 61.34
C SER A 351 -1.67 -46.76 61.29
N HIS A 352 -0.46 -46.35 61.69
CA HIS A 352 0.72 -47.23 61.65
C HIS A 352 0.83 -48.26 62.78
N GLU A 353 -0.09 -48.28 63.77
CA GLU A 353 -0.17 -49.35 64.78
C GLU A 353 -1.11 -50.51 64.35
N LYS A 354 -1.67 -50.48 63.13
CA LYS A 354 -2.60 -51.52 62.65
C LYS A 354 -2.26 -52.21 61.33
N GLU A 355 -1.10 -51.94 60.76
CA GLU A 355 -0.69 -52.58 59.49
C GLU A 355 0.70 -53.20 59.63
N LEU A 356 0.74 -54.30 60.37
CA LEU A 356 1.78 -55.33 60.27
C LEU A 356 1.14 -56.58 59.69
N GLU A 357 0.89 -56.59 58.38
CA GLU A 357 0.76 -57.83 57.60
C GLU A 357 1.20 -57.59 56.14
N VAL A 358 2.18 -58.38 55.73
CA VAL A 358 2.94 -58.45 54.46
C VAL A 358 2.12 -59.33 53.48
N PRO A 359 2.07 -59.10 52.13
CA PRO A 359 3.17 -59.38 51.17
C PRO A 359 3.29 -58.34 50.01
N ARG A 360 4.47 -57.93 49.55
CA ARG A 360 5.49 -58.60 48.70
C ARG A 360 4.93 -59.15 47.38
N ASP A 361 5.02 -58.33 46.32
CA ASP A 361 5.22 -58.64 44.88
C ASP A 361 5.76 -57.33 44.25
N GLU A 362 6.99 -57.23 43.74
CA GLU A 362 7.56 -57.63 42.43
C GLU A 362 7.12 -56.79 41.20
N GLU A 363 8.14 -56.37 40.43
CA GLU A 363 8.12 -55.81 39.05
C GLU A 363 7.59 -54.38 38.80
N SER A 364 8.15 -53.54 37.91
CA SER A 364 9.35 -53.55 37.06
C SER A 364 9.51 -52.13 36.44
N LEU A 365 10.76 -51.81 36.03
CA LEU A 365 11.18 -51.08 34.79
C LEU A 365 10.08 -50.36 33.97
N THR A 366 10.22 -49.19 33.33
CA THR A 366 11.33 -48.48 32.64
C THR A 366 10.67 -47.21 32.03
N THR A 367 11.24 -46.00 32.12
CA THR A 367 12.20 -45.35 31.17
C THR A 367 11.59 -44.81 29.85
N LYS A 368 11.97 -43.55 29.51
CA LYS A 368 12.15 -42.94 28.16
C LYS A 368 10.88 -42.54 27.36
N ASP A 369 10.83 -41.55 26.47
CA ASP A 369 11.77 -40.60 25.81
C ASP A 369 10.85 -39.44 25.28
N ALA A 370 11.22 -38.15 25.33
CA ALA A 370 11.94 -37.39 24.30
C ALA A 370 11.44 -37.59 22.85
N ILE A 371 10.78 -36.57 22.26
CA ILE A 371 10.76 -36.34 20.81
C ILE A 371 10.86 -34.83 20.54
N ASP A 372 11.88 -34.53 19.75
CA ASP A 372 12.32 -33.28 19.15
C ASP A 372 11.90 -33.33 17.67
N VAL A 373 11.32 -32.27 17.10
CA VAL A 373 11.20 -32.11 15.63
C VAL A 373 11.28 -30.62 15.25
N GLN A 374 12.39 -30.32 14.58
CA GLN A 374 12.72 -29.35 13.54
C GLN A 374 11.82 -28.12 13.30
#